data_AF-A0A3M1CSN8-F1
#
_entry.id   AF-A0A3M1CSN8-F1
#
_cell.length_a   1.000
_cell.length_b   1.000
_cell.length_c   1.000
_cell.angle_alpha   90.00
_cell.angle_beta   90.00
_cell.angle_gamma   90.00
#
_symmetry.space_group_name_H-M   'P 1'
#
loop_
_entity.id
_entity.type
_entity.pdbx_description
1 polymer ?
#
loop_
_entity_poly.entity_id
_entity_poly.type
_entity_poly.pdbx_seq_one_letter_code
_entity_poly.pdbx_strand_id
1 'polypeptide(L)'
;MDFLAAVAMVAILVFIHEFGHFIVAKACGVHVPVFSLGFGRRLFGIRVGGTDYRVSLLPFGGYVKMAGANFGYMDEDDEDLPDDPERGFMRRPVWQRLLVVAAGPAFNLALPLVVFTVLLMAGEPQPAPVVGGVDRDSPAAEAGLAPGDRVVAVDGREVSTWDELLTVLHEREGARHDLTVERGAGTVSLSLYLPEETSVGISHSRPSTVVGVDDPASPAGAAGLATGDRIVAVQGQPVSDWVELQQVVAAVPTTPGSELRIDVETADGEQRSLVLVSDPSWRPVDDPPLGPEQA
;
A
#
# COMPACT_ATOMS: atom_id res chain seq x y z
N MET A 1 14.92 3.63 -2.54
CA MET A 1 14.43 4.74 -3.39
C MET A 1 14.09 6.00 -2.57
N ASP A 2 14.81 6.24 -1.47
CA ASP A 2 14.20 6.95 -0.32
C ASP A 2 14.42 8.45 -0.34
N PHE A 3 15.51 8.92 -0.94
CA PHE A 3 15.80 10.36 -1.01
C PHE A 3 14.82 11.09 -1.92
N LEU A 4 14.51 10.52 -3.10
CA LEU A 4 13.55 11.12 -4.02
C LEU A 4 12.13 11.11 -3.43
N ALA A 5 11.76 10.02 -2.74
CA ALA A 5 10.48 9.92 -2.03
C ALA A 5 10.39 10.95 -0.88
N ALA A 6 11.46 11.12 -0.10
CA ALA A 6 11.52 12.11 0.97
C ALA A 6 11.41 13.54 0.43
N VAL A 7 12.13 13.86 -0.66
CA VAL A 7 12.05 15.16 -1.33
C VAL A 7 10.63 15.41 -1.86
N ALA A 8 10.02 14.42 -2.51
CA ALA A 8 8.65 14.51 -3.01
C ALA A 8 7.63 14.71 -1.87
N MET A 9 7.78 13.99 -0.77
CA MET A 9 6.93 14.12 0.41
C MET A 9 7.01 15.52 1.01
N VAL A 10 8.22 16.06 1.21
CA VAL A 10 8.42 17.42 1.71
C VAL A 10 7.83 18.44 0.74
N ALA A 11 8.03 18.25 -0.57
CA ALA A 11 7.47 19.13 -1.59
C ALA A 11 5.93 19.17 -1.53
N ILE A 12 5.27 18.02 -1.41
CA ILE A 12 3.81 17.92 -1.28
C ILE A 12 3.34 18.58 0.03
N LEU A 13 4.02 18.32 1.15
CA LEU A 13 3.66 18.86 2.46
C LEU A 13 3.78 20.38 2.51
N VAL A 14 4.84 20.95 1.91
CA VAL A 14 4.98 22.41 1.81
C VAL A 14 3.97 22.97 0.81
N PHE A 15 3.71 22.30 -0.31
CA PHE A 15 2.71 22.77 -1.27
C PHE A 15 1.31 22.87 -0.66
N ILE A 16 0.86 21.86 0.09
CA ILE A 16 -0.44 21.88 0.77
C ILE A 16 -0.49 22.97 1.84
N HIS A 17 0.62 23.24 2.54
CA HIS A 17 0.75 24.35 3.48
C HIS A 17 0.52 25.70 2.80
N GLU A 18 1.26 25.95 1.71
CA GLU A 18 1.15 27.19 0.94
C GLU A 18 -0.24 27.33 0.31
N PHE A 19 -0.84 26.23 -0.14
CA PHE A 19 -2.20 26.22 -0.67
C PHE A 19 -3.25 26.63 0.38
N GLY A 20 -3.06 26.23 1.65
CA GLY A 20 -3.92 26.66 2.75
C GLY A 20 -3.89 28.18 2.95
N HIS A 21 -2.69 28.77 3.02
CA HIS A 21 -2.52 30.22 3.07
C HIS A 21 -3.17 30.91 1.87
N PHE A 22 -2.96 30.39 0.66
CA PHE A 22 -3.48 30.93 -0.59
C PHE A 22 -5.02 31.00 -0.62
N ILE A 23 -5.71 29.88 -0.38
CA ILE A 23 -7.17 29.81 -0.44
C ILE A 23 -7.78 30.80 0.55
N VAL A 24 -7.31 30.78 1.80
CA VAL A 24 -7.91 31.60 2.85
C VAL A 24 -7.60 33.08 2.62
N ALA A 25 -6.43 33.42 2.08
CA ALA A 25 -6.09 34.79 1.68
C ALA A 25 -7.04 35.30 0.59
N LYS A 26 -7.26 34.53 -0.49
CA LYS A 26 -8.19 34.89 -1.57
C LYS A 26 -9.63 35.02 -1.04
N ALA A 27 -10.05 34.11 -0.16
CA ALA A 27 -11.39 34.15 0.47
C ALA A 27 -11.57 35.38 1.38
N CYS A 28 -10.53 35.82 2.09
CA CYS A 28 -10.53 37.07 2.86
C CYS A 28 -10.36 38.33 2.00
N GLY A 29 -10.33 38.18 0.66
CA GLY A 29 -10.19 39.27 -0.28
C GLY A 29 -8.77 39.84 -0.40
N VAL A 30 -7.76 39.22 0.22
CA VAL A 30 -6.36 39.61 0.09
C VAL A 30 -5.90 39.41 -1.35
N HIS A 31 -5.20 40.41 -1.90
CA HIS A 31 -4.58 40.26 -3.21
C HIS A 31 -3.34 39.39 -3.08
N VAL A 32 -3.26 38.37 -3.93
CA VAL A 32 -2.16 37.42 -3.96
C VAL A 32 -1.55 37.47 -5.36
N PRO A 33 -0.51 38.27 -5.59
CA PRO A 33 0.11 38.40 -6.91
C PRO A 33 0.79 37.10 -7.39
N VAL A 34 1.33 36.27 -6.48
CA VAL A 34 2.06 35.04 -6.84
C VAL A 34 1.62 33.85 -6.00
N PHE A 35 1.39 32.73 -6.68
CA PHE A 35 1.32 31.41 -6.09
C PHE A 35 2.29 30.50 -6.86
N SER A 36 3.39 30.11 -6.22
CA SER A 36 4.47 29.35 -6.86
C SER A 36 4.58 27.94 -6.28
N LEU A 37 4.65 26.95 -7.17
CA LEU A 37 5.15 25.61 -6.85
C LEU A 37 6.65 25.58 -7.16
N GLY A 38 7.46 25.47 -6.13
CA GLY A 38 8.92 25.53 -6.19
C GLY A 38 9.49 26.94 -6.03
N PHE A 39 10.82 27.00 -6.06
CA PHE A 39 11.61 28.22 -5.86
C PHE A 39 12.52 28.55 -7.05
N GLY A 40 12.92 29.83 -7.13
CA GLY A 40 13.83 30.36 -8.13
C GLY A 40 13.19 30.50 -9.51
N ARG A 41 14.04 30.41 -10.54
CA ARG A 41 13.67 30.70 -11.93
C ARG A 41 12.37 30.02 -12.34
N ARG A 42 11.42 30.83 -12.82
CA ARG A 42 10.16 30.37 -13.40
C ARG A 42 10.42 29.46 -14.60
N LEU A 43 9.82 28.27 -14.60
CA LEU A 43 9.81 27.36 -15.75
C LEU A 43 8.62 27.67 -16.67
N PHE A 44 7.42 27.63 -16.11
CA PHE A 44 6.16 27.90 -16.81
C PHE A 44 5.10 28.36 -15.81
N GLY A 45 4.02 28.96 -16.30
CA GLY A 45 2.92 29.42 -15.45
C GLY A 45 1.86 30.19 -16.20
N ILE A 46 0.70 30.34 -15.58
CA ILE A 46 -0.47 31.04 -16.13
C ILE A 46 -0.89 32.18 -15.19
N ARG A 47 -1.35 33.28 -15.76
CA ARG A 47 -1.88 34.40 -15.00
C ARG A 47 -3.40 34.43 -15.08
N VAL A 48 -4.07 34.22 -13.95
CA VAL A 48 -5.53 34.15 -13.88
C VAL A 48 -6.02 34.96 -12.68
N GLY A 49 -7.00 35.83 -12.89
CA GLY A 49 -7.66 36.56 -11.79
C GLY A 49 -6.71 37.41 -10.93
N GLY A 50 -5.69 38.02 -11.54
CA GLY A 50 -4.68 38.85 -10.87
C GLY A 50 -3.58 38.06 -10.14
N THR A 51 -3.62 36.73 -10.13
CA THR A 51 -2.61 35.86 -9.54
C THR A 51 -1.80 35.19 -10.63
N ASP A 52 -0.48 35.18 -10.49
CA ASP A 52 0.45 34.42 -11.31
C ASP A 52 0.70 33.05 -10.67
N TYR A 53 0.17 32.01 -11.31
CA TYR A 53 0.35 30.61 -10.91
C TYR A 53 1.53 30.05 -11.69
N ARG A 54 2.63 29.75 -11.00
CA ARG A 54 3.87 29.34 -11.65
C ARG A 54 4.46 28.06 -11.05
N VAL A 55 5.24 27.38 -11.87
CA VAL A 55 6.13 26.30 -11.46
C VAL A 55 7.56 26.76 -11.68
N SER A 56 8.38 26.65 -10.64
CA SER A 56 9.78 27.09 -10.62
C SER A 56 10.75 25.91 -10.58
N LEU A 57 12.02 26.18 -10.92
CA LEU A 57 13.05 25.17 -11.15
C LEU A 57 13.30 24.23 -9.95
N LEU A 58 13.29 24.76 -8.72
CA LEU A 58 13.61 23.97 -7.53
C LEU A 58 12.33 23.39 -6.92
N PRO A 59 12.16 22.05 -6.86
CA PRO A 59 10.91 21.42 -6.42
C PRO A 59 10.75 21.33 -4.90
N PHE A 60 11.62 21.98 -4.11
CA PHE A 60 11.68 21.82 -2.65
C PHE A 60 10.60 22.60 -1.87
N GLY A 61 9.39 22.74 -2.41
CA GLY A 61 8.27 23.43 -1.75
C GLY A 61 7.57 24.42 -2.67
N GLY A 62 7.27 25.61 -2.16
CA GLY A 62 6.57 26.69 -2.87
C GLY A 62 6.46 27.94 -2.01
N TYR A 63 5.82 28.98 -2.52
CA TYR A 63 5.54 30.19 -1.73
C TYR A 63 4.30 30.93 -2.23
N VAL A 64 3.68 31.69 -1.31
CA VAL A 64 2.57 32.60 -1.58
C VAL A 64 2.96 34.04 -1.30
N LYS A 65 3.05 34.87 -2.33
CA LYS A 65 3.27 36.32 -2.16
C LYS A 65 1.94 37.01 -1.92
N MET A 66 1.79 37.70 -0.79
CA MET A 66 0.58 38.47 -0.45
C MET A 66 0.85 39.97 -0.48
N ALA A 67 -0.08 40.73 -1.02
CA ALA A 67 -0.01 42.20 -1.05
C ALA A 67 0.21 42.75 0.36
N GLY A 68 1.19 43.64 0.54
CA GLY A 68 1.47 44.29 1.83
C GLY A 68 1.92 43.37 2.97
N ALA A 69 2.33 42.12 2.70
CA ALA A 69 3.00 41.26 3.67
C ALA A 69 4.15 40.49 3.02
N ASN A 70 5.37 40.73 3.52
CA ASN A 70 6.55 40.00 3.09
C ASN A 70 6.66 38.69 3.88
N PHE A 71 5.79 37.73 3.59
CA PHE A 71 5.97 36.36 4.06
C PHE A 71 6.77 35.59 3.01
N GLY A 72 8.03 35.28 3.31
CA GLY A 72 8.85 34.38 2.51
C GLY A 72 9.69 35.04 1.41
N TYR A 73 10.18 34.18 0.51
CA TYR A 73 11.13 34.47 -0.56
C TYR A 73 10.73 35.72 -1.38
N MET A 74 11.68 36.62 -1.58
CA MET A 74 11.58 37.75 -2.50
C MET A 74 12.38 37.38 -3.75
N ASP A 75 11.69 37.10 -4.85
CA ASP A 75 12.32 36.96 -6.17
C ASP A 75 12.39 38.34 -6.84
N GLU A 76 13.51 38.64 -7.51
CA GLU A 76 13.70 39.89 -8.26
C GLU A 76 12.66 40.00 -9.39
N ASP A 77 12.27 38.84 -9.95
CA ASP A 77 11.20 38.73 -10.95
C ASP A 77 9.81 39.14 -10.40
N ASP A 78 9.67 39.28 -9.07
CA ASP A 78 8.39 39.61 -8.45
C ASP A 78 8.15 41.12 -8.22
N GLU A 79 9.14 41.97 -8.49
CA GLU A 79 9.03 43.43 -8.31
C GLU A 79 8.06 44.08 -9.31
N ASP A 80 7.99 43.54 -10.53
CA ASP A 80 7.16 44.08 -11.62
C ASP A 80 5.72 43.56 -11.62
N LEU A 81 5.32 42.74 -10.64
CA LEU A 81 3.95 42.25 -10.59
C LEU A 81 2.98 43.33 -10.09
N PRO A 82 1.84 43.57 -10.80
CA PRO A 82 0.77 44.41 -10.29
C PRO A 82 0.32 43.98 -8.90
N ASP A 83 0.63 44.83 -7.93
CA ASP A 83 0.21 44.71 -6.55
C ASP A 83 -0.98 45.64 -6.28
N ASP A 84 -1.87 45.22 -5.39
CA ASP A 84 -3.02 46.02 -4.97
C ASP A 84 -2.88 46.30 -3.46
N PRO A 85 -2.26 47.45 -3.11
CA PRO A 85 -2.03 47.81 -1.72
C PRO A 85 -3.32 47.98 -0.91
N GLU A 86 -4.46 48.31 -1.55
CA GLU A 86 -5.74 48.46 -0.86
C GLU A 86 -6.27 47.11 -0.38
N ARG A 87 -5.99 46.05 -1.14
CA ARG A 87 -6.29 44.67 -0.78
C ARG A 87 -5.16 43.97 -0.04
N GLY A 88 -4.25 44.73 0.57
CA GLY A 88 -3.12 44.22 1.34
C GLY A 88 -3.52 43.43 2.59
N PHE A 89 -2.75 42.40 2.90
CA PHE A 89 -2.90 41.55 4.09
C PHE A 89 -2.93 42.36 5.38
N MET A 90 -2.01 43.33 5.55
CA MET A 90 -1.94 44.16 6.76
C MET A 90 -3.14 45.10 6.95
N ARG A 91 -3.93 45.34 5.89
CA ARG A 91 -5.15 46.14 5.94
C ARG A 91 -6.38 45.33 6.37
N ARG A 92 -6.26 44.00 6.46
CA ARG A 92 -7.35 43.12 6.91
C ARG A 92 -7.48 43.16 8.44
N PRO A 93 -8.70 43.01 8.98
CA PRO A 93 -8.92 42.79 10.40
C PRO A 93 -8.03 41.66 10.95
N VAL A 94 -7.61 41.79 12.20
CA VAL A 94 -6.67 40.84 12.84
C VAL A 94 -7.15 39.40 12.78
N TRP A 95 -8.46 39.15 12.91
CA TRP A 95 -9.01 37.80 12.84
C TRP A 95 -8.86 37.18 11.44
N GLN A 96 -9.01 37.94 10.36
CA GLN A 96 -8.79 37.44 8.99
C GLN A 96 -7.32 37.09 8.78
N ARG A 97 -6.42 37.97 9.25
CA ARG A 97 -4.99 37.72 9.20
C ARG A 97 -4.60 36.46 9.99
N LEU A 98 -5.18 36.28 11.17
CA LEU A 98 -4.97 35.11 12.00
C LEU A 98 -5.45 33.84 11.28
N LEU A 99 -6.63 33.86 10.66
CA LEU A 99 -7.13 32.73 9.87
C LEU A 99 -6.19 32.39 8.71
N VAL A 100 -5.72 33.39 7.96
CA VAL A 100 -4.78 33.18 6.86
C VAL A 100 -3.48 32.54 7.36
N VAL A 101 -2.89 33.02 8.45
CA VAL A 101 -1.65 32.46 9.02
C VAL A 101 -1.87 31.07 9.62
N ALA A 102 -3.02 30.80 10.22
CA ALA A 102 -3.34 29.48 10.75
C ALA A 102 -3.67 28.45 9.65
N ALA A 103 -4.08 28.91 8.47
CA ALA A 103 -4.55 28.04 7.39
C ALA A 103 -3.48 27.06 6.89
N GLY A 104 -2.23 27.49 6.73
CA GLY A 104 -1.15 26.63 6.26
C GLY A 104 -0.94 25.40 7.17
N PRO A 105 -0.65 25.60 8.48
CA PRO A 105 -0.56 24.48 9.43
C PRO A 105 -1.84 23.64 9.51
N ALA A 106 -3.01 24.26 9.46
CA ALA A 106 -4.29 23.55 9.52
C ALA A 106 -4.48 22.60 8.33
N PHE A 107 -4.10 23.02 7.12
CA PHE A 107 -4.18 22.18 5.92
C PHE A 107 -3.22 20.98 6.00
N ASN A 108 -2.02 21.16 6.56
CA ASN A 108 -1.10 20.04 6.79
C ASN A 108 -1.59 19.06 7.85
N LEU A 109 -2.41 19.51 8.81
CA LEU A 109 -3.06 18.62 9.77
C LEU A 109 -4.29 17.92 9.17
N ALA A 110 -5.00 18.60 8.26
CA ALA A 110 -6.15 18.03 7.55
C ALA A 110 -5.73 16.99 6.49
N LEU A 111 -4.58 17.18 5.84
CA LEU A 111 -4.08 16.26 4.82
C LEU A 111 -4.01 14.79 5.27
N PRO A 112 -3.31 14.42 6.37
CA PRO A 112 -3.28 13.03 6.82
C PRO A 112 -4.67 12.54 7.22
N LEU A 113 -5.51 13.37 7.83
CA LEU A 113 -6.88 12.97 8.19
C LEU A 113 -7.67 12.56 6.94
N VAL A 114 -7.61 13.35 5.87
CA VAL A 114 -8.28 13.04 4.60
C VAL A 114 -7.68 11.80 3.94
N VAL A 115 -6.35 11.71 3.87
CA VAL A 115 -5.65 10.57 3.27
C VAL A 115 -5.99 9.28 4.02
N PHE A 116 -5.87 9.25 5.35
CA PHE A 116 -6.21 8.08 6.15
C PHE A 116 -7.69 7.73 6.05
N THR A 117 -8.58 8.72 6.00
CA THR A 117 -10.02 8.46 5.81
C THR A 117 -10.28 7.77 4.48
N VAL A 118 -9.68 8.26 3.39
CA VAL A 118 -9.83 7.67 2.05
C VAL A 118 -9.24 6.25 2.01
N LEU A 119 -8.08 6.04 2.62
CA LEU A 119 -7.47 4.72 2.73
C LEU A 119 -8.35 3.74 3.52
N LEU A 120 -8.91 4.17 4.65
CA LEU A 120 -9.83 3.36 5.44
C LEU A 120 -11.14 3.07 4.70
N MET A 121 -11.64 4.02 3.89
CA MET A 121 -12.82 3.81 3.05
C MET A 121 -12.54 2.85 1.88
N ALA A 122 -11.32 2.85 1.34
CA ALA A 122 -10.92 1.91 0.29
C ALA A 122 -10.86 0.47 0.81
N GLY A 123 -10.70 0.28 2.12
CA GLY A 123 -10.62 -1.03 2.76
C GLY A 123 -9.28 -1.73 2.52
N GLU A 124 -9.07 -2.84 3.22
CA GLU A 124 -7.91 -3.72 2.97
C GLU A 124 -8.32 -4.90 2.07
N PRO A 125 -7.45 -5.35 1.15
CA PRO A 125 -7.67 -6.59 0.41
C PRO A 125 -7.77 -7.75 1.40
N GLN A 126 -8.95 -8.33 1.54
CA GLN A 126 -9.16 -9.50 2.40
C GLN A 126 -8.91 -10.79 1.62
N PRO A 127 -8.45 -11.86 2.29
CA PRO A 127 -8.30 -13.17 1.65
C PRO A 127 -9.64 -13.62 1.05
N ALA A 128 -9.60 -14.12 -0.19
CA ALA A 128 -10.76 -14.72 -0.81
C ALA A 128 -11.20 -15.98 -0.01
N PRO A 129 -12.49 -16.36 -0.05
CA PRO A 129 -13.04 -17.54 0.65
C PRO A 129 -12.64 -18.86 -0.03
N VAL A 130 -11.34 -19.06 -0.26
CA VAL A 130 -10.77 -20.25 -0.89
C VAL A 130 -10.17 -21.13 0.19
N VAL A 131 -10.62 -22.38 0.25
CA VAL A 131 -10.14 -23.40 1.18
C VAL A 131 -8.73 -23.81 0.76
N GLY A 132 -7.73 -23.54 1.61
CA GLY A 132 -6.35 -23.96 1.41
C GLY A 132 -6.09 -25.36 1.97
N GLY A 133 -6.70 -25.68 3.10
CA GLY A 133 -6.56 -26.97 3.78
C GLY A 133 -7.84 -27.36 4.51
N VAL A 134 -8.00 -28.67 4.71
CA VAL A 134 -9.12 -29.26 5.46
C VAL A 134 -8.57 -30.25 6.47
N ASP A 135 -8.87 -30.04 7.75
CA ASP A 135 -8.41 -30.90 8.84
C ASP A 135 -9.09 -32.27 8.78
N ARG A 136 -8.34 -33.31 9.16
CA ARG A 136 -8.90 -34.67 9.25
C ARG A 136 -9.92 -34.72 10.39
N ASP A 137 -11.01 -35.46 10.18
CA ASP A 137 -12.09 -35.63 11.16
C ASP A 137 -12.74 -34.31 11.60
N SER A 138 -12.84 -33.33 10.68
CA SER A 138 -13.47 -32.03 10.91
C SER A 138 -14.87 -31.92 10.29
N PRO A 139 -15.71 -30.97 10.75
CA PRO A 139 -16.99 -30.64 10.10
C PRO A 139 -16.89 -30.40 8.59
N ALA A 140 -15.82 -29.73 8.15
CA ALA A 140 -15.55 -29.48 6.74
C ALA A 140 -15.20 -30.74 5.95
N ALA A 141 -14.40 -31.64 6.53
CA ALA A 141 -14.09 -32.93 5.92
C ALA A 141 -15.36 -33.79 5.77
N GLU A 142 -16.22 -33.82 6.79
CA GLU A 142 -17.50 -34.52 6.75
C GLU A 142 -18.45 -33.94 5.69
N ALA A 143 -18.44 -32.62 5.51
CA ALA A 143 -19.20 -31.93 4.48
C ALA A 143 -18.65 -32.16 3.06
N GLY A 144 -17.44 -32.71 2.94
CA GLY A 144 -16.77 -32.98 1.66
C GLY A 144 -16.12 -31.74 1.03
N LEU A 145 -15.79 -30.71 1.82
CA LEU A 145 -14.93 -29.62 1.38
C LEU A 145 -13.53 -30.14 1.05
N ALA A 146 -12.89 -29.53 0.06
CA ALA A 146 -11.56 -29.89 -0.40
C ALA A 146 -10.69 -28.65 -0.62
N PRO A 147 -9.35 -28.77 -0.52
CA PRO A 147 -8.44 -27.71 -0.94
C PRO A 147 -8.72 -27.26 -2.39
N GLY A 148 -8.69 -25.94 -2.60
CA GLY A 148 -9.01 -25.29 -3.88
C GLY A 148 -10.49 -24.95 -4.06
N ASP A 149 -11.37 -25.38 -3.17
CA ASP A 149 -12.77 -24.98 -3.16
C ASP A 149 -12.92 -23.50 -2.84
N ARG A 150 -13.66 -22.76 -3.65
CA ARG A 150 -14.05 -21.38 -3.35
C ARG A 150 -15.49 -21.33 -2.90
N VAL A 151 -15.73 -21.02 -1.63
CA VAL A 151 -17.09 -20.86 -1.11
C VAL A 151 -17.63 -19.51 -1.58
N VAL A 152 -18.70 -19.51 -2.36
CA VAL A 152 -19.31 -18.29 -2.91
C VAL A 152 -20.60 -17.89 -2.21
N ALA A 153 -21.25 -18.83 -1.51
CA ALA A 153 -22.39 -18.52 -0.66
C ALA A 153 -22.55 -19.52 0.49
N VAL A 154 -23.14 -19.06 1.59
CA VAL A 154 -23.55 -19.86 2.75
C VAL A 154 -24.98 -19.51 3.12
N ASP A 155 -25.86 -20.50 3.19
CA ASP A 155 -27.30 -20.33 3.47
C ASP A 155 -27.98 -19.32 2.53
N GLY A 156 -27.53 -19.27 1.26
CA GLY A 156 -28.02 -18.33 0.26
C GLY A 156 -27.51 -16.90 0.39
N ARG A 157 -26.64 -16.59 1.37
CA ARG A 157 -25.91 -15.32 1.47
C ARG A 157 -24.59 -15.43 0.73
N GLU A 158 -24.35 -14.55 -0.23
CA GLU A 158 -23.07 -14.46 -0.91
C GLU A 158 -21.96 -14.13 0.09
N VAL A 159 -20.81 -14.77 -0.06
CA VAL A 159 -19.61 -14.49 0.73
C VAL A 159 -18.45 -14.21 -0.21
N SER A 160 -17.74 -13.12 0.06
CA SER A 160 -16.71 -12.56 -0.80
C SER A 160 -15.32 -12.59 -0.17
N THR A 161 -15.26 -12.72 1.15
CA THR A 161 -14.01 -12.80 1.93
C THR A 161 -14.00 -14.00 2.87
N TRP A 162 -12.81 -14.41 3.29
CA TRP A 162 -12.61 -15.50 4.24
C TRP A 162 -13.23 -15.20 5.61
N ASP A 163 -13.09 -13.97 6.10
CA ASP A 163 -13.66 -13.56 7.37
C ASP A 163 -15.19 -13.53 7.33
N GLU A 164 -15.77 -13.13 6.18
CA GLU A 164 -17.21 -13.18 5.96
C GLU A 164 -17.73 -14.62 5.97
N LEU A 165 -17.04 -15.54 5.29
CA LEU A 165 -17.33 -16.98 5.34
C LEU A 165 -17.33 -17.50 6.77
N LEU A 166 -16.26 -17.24 7.54
CA LEU A 166 -16.17 -17.71 8.92
C LEU A 166 -17.24 -17.06 9.81
N THR A 167 -17.49 -15.76 9.66
CA THR A 167 -18.52 -15.04 10.41
C THR A 167 -19.89 -15.67 10.18
N VAL A 168 -20.26 -15.87 8.91
CA VAL A 168 -21.57 -16.43 8.54
C VAL A 168 -21.76 -17.86 9.05
N LEU A 169 -20.70 -18.67 9.09
CA LEU A 169 -20.75 -20.02 9.67
C LEU A 169 -20.95 -19.98 11.20
N HIS A 170 -20.21 -19.13 11.92
CA HIS A 170 -20.31 -19.07 13.38
C HIS A 170 -21.55 -18.31 13.89
N GLU A 171 -22.25 -17.56 13.03
CA GLU A 171 -23.54 -16.94 13.38
C GLU A 171 -24.63 -17.96 13.75
N ARG A 172 -24.56 -19.19 13.22
CA ARG A 172 -25.54 -20.25 13.48
C ARG A 172 -24.87 -21.60 13.75
N GLU A 173 -24.03 -21.64 14.79
CA GLU A 173 -23.53 -22.89 15.33
C GLU A 173 -24.65 -23.83 15.78
N GLY A 174 -24.35 -25.13 15.85
CA GLY A 174 -25.31 -26.19 16.17
C GLY A 174 -26.31 -26.48 15.03
N ALA A 175 -26.12 -25.92 13.84
CA ALA A 175 -27.02 -26.08 12.70
C ALA A 175 -26.31 -26.61 11.43
N ARG A 176 -27.12 -26.98 10.45
CA ARG A 176 -26.65 -27.27 9.09
C ARG A 176 -26.65 -25.98 8.26
N HIS A 177 -25.56 -25.80 7.54
CA HIS A 177 -25.35 -24.75 6.56
C HIS A 177 -25.32 -25.32 5.15
N ASP A 178 -25.99 -24.66 4.22
CA ASP A 178 -25.92 -24.99 2.80
C ASP A 178 -24.86 -24.12 2.13
N LEU A 179 -23.73 -24.73 1.78
CA LEU A 179 -22.59 -24.09 1.13
C LEU A 179 -22.73 -24.20 -0.38
N THR A 180 -22.52 -23.10 -1.09
CA THR A 180 -22.33 -23.09 -2.55
C THR A 180 -20.86 -22.86 -2.83
N VAL A 181 -20.24 -23.81 -3.54
CA VAL A 181 -18.80 -23.90 -3.71
C VAL A 181 -18.45 -23.98 -5.19
N GLU A 182 -17.53 -23.16 -5.66
CA GLU A 182 -16.89 -23.30 -6.96
C GLU A 182 -15.72 -24.29 -6.83
N ARG A 183 -15.80 -25.40 -7.55
CA ARG A 183 -14.78 -26.45 -7.60
C ARG A 183 -14.39 -26.68 -9.06
N GLY A 184 -13.19 -26.23 -9.44
CA GLY A 184 -12.75 -26.24 -10.83
C GLY A 184 -13.62 -25.34 -11.70
N ALA A 185 -14.26 -25.90 -12.74
CA ALA A 185 -15.14 -25.15 -13.66
C ALA A 185 -16.64 -25.23 -13.30
N GLY A 186 -16.99 -25.89 -12.19
CA GLY A 186 -18.38 -26.15 -11.80
C GLY A 186 -18.71 -25.63 -10.40
N THR A 187 -20.02 -25.54 -10.13
CA THR A 187 -20.55 -25.19 -8.80
C THR A 187 -21.15 -26.43 -8.14
N VAL A 188 -20.82 -26.65 -6.87
CA VAL A 188 -21.26 -27.78 -6.05
C VAL A 188 -21.95 -27.23 -4.80
N SER A 189 -23.06 -27.84 -4.41
CA SER A 189 -23.72 -27.56 -3.14
C SER A 189 -23.32 -28.60 -2.10
N LEU A 190 -22.82 -28.15 -0.94
CA LEU A 190 -22.43 -29.00 0.18
C LEU A 190 -23.26 -28.66 1.41
N SER A 191 -23.57 -29.66 2.25
CA SER A 191 -24.27 -29.43 3.51
C SER A 191 -23.29 -29.67 4.66
N LEU A 192 -22.94 -28.60 5.37
CA LEU A 192 -22.00 -28.62 6.49
C LEU A 192 -22.77 -28.51 7.81
N TYR A 193 -22.57 -29.44 8.73
CA TYR A 193 -23.07 -29.30 10.10
C TYR A 193 -21.95 -28.78 10.99
N LEU A 194 -22.11 -27.61 11.60
CA LEU A 194 -21.12 -27.02 12.49
C LEU A 194 -21.57 -27.20 13.95
N PRO A 195 -20.94 -28.07 14.75
CA PRO A 195 -21.26 -28.19 16.18
C PRO A 195 -20.92 -26.91 16.94
N GLU A 196 -21.61 -26.66 18.06
CA GLU A 196 -21.29 -25.54 18.96
C GLU A 196 -19.84 -25.63 19.49
N GLU A 197 -19.20 -24.47 19.66
CA GLU A 197 -17.85 -24.30 20.21
C GLU A 197 -16.76 -25.11 19.49
N THR A 198 -17.00 -25.48 18.22
CA THR A 198 -16.08 -26.32 17.43
C THR A 198 -15.57 -25.56 16.22
N SER A 199 -14.29 -25.76 15.86
CA SER A 199 -13.76 -25.20 14.63
C SER A 199 -14.33 -25.89 13.40
N VAL A 200 -14.53 -25.14 12.32
CA VAL A 200 -14.96 -25.68 11.02
C VAL A 200 -13.95 -26.69 10.46
N GLY A 201 -12.66 -26.52 10.79
CA GLY A 201 -11.54 -27.35 10.31
C GLY A 201 -11.09 -27.00 8.89
N ILE A 202 -11.16 -25.72 8.53
CA ILE A 202 -10.64 -25.19 7.26
C ILE A 202 -9.60 -24.11 7.52
N SER A 203 -8.61 -24.03 6.64
CA SER A 203 -7.65 -22.91 6.58
C SER A 203 -7.79 -22.16 5.26
N HIS A 204 -7.53 -20.85 5.26
CA HIS A 204 -7.54 -20.07 4.03
C HIS A 204 -6.39 -20.52 3.13
N SER A 205 -6.57 -20.39 1.81
CA SER A 205 -5.48 -20.51 0.85
C SER A 205 -4.40 -19.49 1.21
N ARG A 206 -3.30 -19.98 1.77
CA ARG A 206 -2.12 -19.15 2.02
C ARG A 206 -1.52 -18.72 0.68
N PRO A 207 -0.85 -17.56 0.60
CA PRO A 207 -0.16 -17.16 -0.61
C PRO A 207 0.79 -18.28 -1.04
N SER A 208 0.64 -18.71 -2.28
CA SER A 208 1.46 -19.78 -2.87
C SER A 208 2.93 -19.39 -2.82
N THR A 209 3.81 -20.38 -2.83
CA THR A 209 5.27 -20.22 -2.95
C THR A 209 5.74 -19.77 -4.35
N VAL A 210 4.87 -19.09 -5.10
CA VAL A 210 5.20 -18.47 -6.38
C VAL A 210 6.02 -17.22 -6.10
N VAL A 211 7.20 -17.14 -6.70
CA VAL A 211 8.15 -16.05 -6.47
C VAL A 211 8.11 -14.99 -7.57
N GLY A 212 8.37 -13.75 -7.17
CA GLY A 212 8.79 -12.68 -8.05
C GLY A 212 10.31 -12.50 -7.96
N VAL A 213 10.99 -12.47 -9.10
CA VAL A 213 12.42 -12.17 -9.18
C VAL A 213 12.58 -10.80 -9.82
N ASP A 214 12.67 -9.78 -8.96
CA ASP A 214 12.69 -8.38 -9.39
C ASP A 214 14.05 -7.93 -9.93
N ASP A 215 15.13 -8.59 -9.52
CA ASP A 215 16.50 -8.35 -9.98
C ASP A 215 17.10 -9.63 -10.58
N PRO A 216 17.30 -9.69 -11.91
CA PRO A 216 17.97 -10.83 -12.55
C PRO A 216 19.40 -11.07 -12.07
N ALA A 217 20.07 -10.07 -11.48
CA ALA A 217 21.42 -10.20 -10.93
C ALA A 217 21.44 -10.69 -9.47
N SER A 218 20.26 -10.86 -8.83
CA SER A 218 20.15 -11.43 -7.49
C SER A 218 20.64 -12.87 -7.42
N PRO A 219 21.01 -13.39 -6.23
CA PRO A 219 21.30 -14.81 -6.04
C PRO A 219 20.22 -15.75 -6.59
N ALA A 220 18.95 -15.32 -6.50
CA ALA A 220 17.82 -16.05 -7.05
C ALA A 220 17.82 -16.03 -8.60
N GLY A 221 17.94 -14.84 -9.20
CA GLY A 221 17.99 -14.69 -10.67
C GLY A 221 19.22 -15.36 -11.29
N ALA A 222 20.39 -15.24 -10.66
CA ALA A 222 21.63 -15.88 -11.08
C ALA A 222 21.58 -17.41 -11.01
N ALA A 223 20.82 -17.97 -10.05
CA ALA A 223 20.55 -19.40 -9.97
C ALA A 223 19.54 -19.89 -11.02
N GLY A 224 18.93 -18.98 -11.79
CA GLY A 224 17.97 -19.29 -12.84
C GLY A 224 16.52 -19.36 -12.39
N LEU A 225 16.21 -18.83 -11.20
CA LEU A 225 14.83 -18.69 -10.73
C LEU A 225 14.16 -17.55 -11.52
N ALA A 226 12.96 -17.80 -12.05
CA ALA A 226 12.19 -16.83 -12.81
C ALA A 226 10.93 -16.39 -12.06
N THR A 227 10.47 -15.17 -12.35
CA THR A 227 9.17 -14.68 -11.88
C THR A 227 8.07 -15.61 -12.38
N GLY A 228 7.25 -16.11 -11.44
CA GLY A 228 6.18 -17.08 -11.73
C GLY A 228 6.55 -18.53 -11.42
N ASP A 229 7.82 -18.84 -11.12
CA ASP A 229 8.21 -20.16 -10.63
C ASP A 229 7.65 -20.40 -9.22
N ARG A 230 7.22 -21.62 -8.94
CA ARG A 230 6.70 -22.05 -7.63
C ARG A 230 7.74 -22.89 -6.89
N ILE A 231 8.17 -22.47 -5.71
CA ILE A 231 9.09 -23.26 -4.88
C ILE A 231 8.29 -24.37 -4.18
N VAL A 232 8.61 -25.64 -4.47
CA VAL A 232 7.91 -26.81 -3.90
C VAL A 232 8.69 -27.47 -2.77
N ALA A 233 10.00 -27.26 -2.69
CA ALA A 233 10.82 -27.70 -1.57
C ALA A 233 12.06 -26.83 -1.37
N VAL A 234 12.55 -26.77 -0.14
CA VAL A 234 13.81 -26.11 0.23
C VAL A 234 14.63 -27.08 1.09
N GLN A 235 15.88 -27.33 0.70
CA GLN A 235 16.77 -28.31 1.33
C GLN A 235 16.14 -29.72 1.48
N GLY A 236 15.30 -30.10 0.51
CA GLY A 236 14.56 -31.37 0.52
C GLY A 236 13.35 -31.40 1.48
N GLN A 237 13.05 -30.30 2.18
CA GLN A 237 11.81 -30.15 2.94
C GLN A 237 10.72 -29.57 2.04
N PRO A 238 9.58 -30.25 1.86
CA PRO A 238 8.46 -29.72 1.10
C PRO A 238 7.94 -28.43 1.74
N VAL A 239 7.62 -27.44 0.92
CA VAL A 239 6.98 -26.19 1.35
C VAL A 239 5.71 -25.97 0.54
N SER A 240 4.61 -25.67 1.22
CA SER A 240 3.29 -25.54 0.60
C SER A 240 2.77 -24.10 0.60
N ASP A 241 3.34 -23.25 1.45
CA ASP A 241 2.97 -21.85 1.56
C ASP A 241 4.14 -20.93 1.87
N TRP A 242 3.90 -19.62 1.75
CA TRP A 242 4.91 -18.60 1.98
C TRP A 242 5.49 -18.58 3.41
N VAL A 243 4.69 -18.91 4.42
CA VAL A 243 5.14 -18.91 5.83
C VAL A 243 6.11 -20.07 6.06
N GLU A 244 5.77 -21.27 5.57
CA GLU A 244 6.67 -22.43 5.60
C GLU A 244 7.96 -22.15 4.84
N LEU A 245 7.86 -21.55 3.65
CA LEU A 245 9.03 -21.15 2.85
C LEU A 245 9.93 -20.19 3.64
N GLN A 246 9.37 -19.14 4.24
CA GLN A 246 10.14 -18.19 5.06
C GLN A 246 10.81 -18.87 6.25
N GLN A 247 10.11 -19.77 6.96
CA GLN A 247 10.68 -20.48 8.11
C GLN A 247 11.86 -21.38 7.71
N VAL A 248 11.71 -22.15 6.62
CA VAL A 248 12.77 -23.04 6.15
C VAL A 248 13.96 -22.25 5.61
N VAL A 249 13.73 -21.16 4.88
CA VAL A 249 14.80 -20.28 4.37
C VAL A 249 15.52 -19.56 5.52
N ALA A 250 14.79 -19.05 6.52
CA ALA A 250 15.38 -18.39 7.69
C ALA A 250 16.25 -19.32 8.54
N ALA A 251 15.95 -20.62 8.54
CA ALA A 251 16.76 -21.63 9.23
C ALA A 251 18.09 -21.95 8.49
N VAL A 252 18.27 -21.51 7.25
CA VAL A 252 19.49 -21.76 6.48
C VAL A 252 20.58 -20.74 6.88
N PRO A 253 21.79 -21.20 7.23
CA PRO A 253 22.89 -20.30 7.56
C PRO A 253 23.17 -19.30 6.43
N THR A 254 23.20 -18.02 6.75
CA THR A 254 23.49 -16.91 5.79
C THR A 254 24.98 -16.55 5.74
N THR A 255 25.86 -17.50 6.06
CA THR A 255 27.31 -17.30 5.90
C THR A 255 27.67 -17.17 4.42
N PRO A 256 28.59 -16.27 4.03
CA PRO A 256 29.04 -16.12 2.65
C PRO A 256 29.33 -17.46 1.95
N GLY A 257 28.70 -17.70 0.80
CA GLY A 257 28.88 -18.93 0.02
C GLY A 257 28.06 -20.12 0.52
N SER A 258 27.13 -19.94 1.46
CA SER A 258 26.15 -20.96 1.80
C SER A 258 25.24 -21.27 0.62
N GLU A 259 25.00 -22.56 0.40
CA GLU A 259 24.15 -23.06 -0.68
C GLU A 259 22.74 -23.35 -0.15
N LEU A 260 21.75 -22.78 -0.80
CA LEU A 260 20.34 -23.06 -0.60
C LEU A 260 19.81 -23.83 -1.81
N ARG A 261 19.60 -25.14 -1.63
CA ARG A 261 18.96 -25.95 -2.66
C ARG A 261 17.45 -25.74 -2.60
N ILE A 262 16.84 -25.41 -3.73
CA ILE A 262 15.40 -25.32 -3.89
C ILE A 262 14.94 -26.22 -5.03
N ASP A 263 13.78 -26.83 -4.86
CA ASP A 263 13.07 -27.50 -5.94
C ASP A 263 11.91 -26.60 -6.35
N VAL A 264 11.77 -26.36 -7.65
CA VAL A 264 10.80 -25.44 -8.22
C VAL A 264 10.00 -26.11 -9.32
N GLU A 265 8.76 -25.69 -9.46
CA GLU A 265 7.92 -25.98 -10.61
C GLU A 265 7.76 -24.71 -11.43
N THR A 266 8.14 -24.75 -12.70
CA THR A 266 8.04 -23.61 -13.61
C THR A 266 6.58 -23.29 -13.92
N ALA A 267 6.32 -22.10 -14.46
CA ALA A 267 4.97 -21.72 -14.92
C ALA A 267 4.37 -22.72 -15.94
N ASP A 268 5.22 -23.44 -16.68
CA ASP A 268 4.82 -24.47 -17.66
C ASP A 268 4.65 -25.88 -17.04
N GLY A 269 4.83 -26.02 -15.73
CA GLY A 269 4.67 -27.28 -14.99
C GLY A 269 5.91 -28.19 -14.96
N GLU A 270 7.08 -27.70 -15.39
CA GLU A 270 8.33 -28.46 -15.37
C GLU A 270 9.00 -28.38 -13.99
N GLN A 271 9.44 -29.50 -13.42
CA GLN A 271 10.19 -29.49 -12.16
C GLN A 271 11.69 -29.35 -12.37
N ARG A 272 12.32 -28.46 -11.62
CA ARG A 272 13.78 -28.20 -11.65
C ARG A 272 14.32 -28.05 -10.24
N SER A 273 15.54 -28.53 -10.01
CA SER A 273 16.30 -28.20 -8.79
C SER A 273 17.29 -27.08 -9.09
N LEU A 274 17.25 -26.02 -8.31
CA LEU A 274 18.18 -24.89 -8.38
C LEU A 274 19.01 -24.82 -7.10
N VAL A 275 20.22 -24.27 -7.21
CA VAL A 275 21.08 -24.02 -6.05
C VAL A 275 21.38 -22.53 -6.03
N LEU A 276 20.84 -21.85 -5.02
CA LEU A 276 21.12 -20.45 -4.76
C LEU A 276 22.35 -20.38 -3.88
N VAL A 277 23.30 -19.53 -4.25
CA VAL A 277 24.51 -19.30 -3.45
C VAL A 277 24.38 -17.93 -2.80
N SER A 278 24.53 -17.86 -1.49
CA SER A 278 24.49 -16.57 -0.80
C SER A 278 25.65 -15.68 -1.27
N ASP A 279 25.30 -14.53 -1.83
CA ASP A 279 26.24 -13.49 -2.19
C ASP A 279 26.17 -12.35 -1.16
N PRO A 280 27.15 -12.22 -0.26
CA PRO A 280 27.16 -11.16 0.75
C PRO A 280 27.34 -9.76 0.16
N SER A 281 27.71 -9.64 -1.12
CA SER A 281 27.84 -8.37 -1.83
C SER A 281 26.52 -7.89 -2.43
N TRP A 282 25.58 -8.81 -2.65
CA TRP A 282 24.24 -8.47 -3.13
C TRP A 282 23.35 -8.00 -1.97
N ARG A 283 22.57 -6.95 -2.21
CA ARG A 283 21.55 -6.46 -1.28
C ARG A 283 20.25 -6.21 -2.05
N PRO A 284 19.08 -6.57 -1.48
CA PRO A 284 17.81 -6.21 -2.09
C PRO A 284 17.72 -4.68 -2.21
N VAL A 285 17.13 -4.22 -3.31
CA VAL A 285 17.14 -2.80 -3.68
C VAL A 285 16.26 -1.97 -2.73
N ASP A 286 15.24 -2.56 -2.10
CA ASP A 286 14.34 -1.89 -1.15
C ASP A 286 13.64 -2.87 -0.17
N ASP A 287 14.31 -3.30 0.91
CA ASP A 287 13.61 -3.95 2.04
C ASP A 287 13.85 -3.09 3.31
N PRO A 288 12.80 -2.58 3.98
CA PRO A 288 12.99 -1.93 5.28
C PRO A 288 13.61 -2.96 6.25
N PRO A 289 14.47 -2.53 7.19
CA PRO A 289 15.07 -3.45 8.15
C PRO A 289 13.95 -4.20 8.89
N LEU A 290 14.03 -5.53 8.90
CA LEU A 290 13.17 -6.40 9.71
C LEU A 290 13.18 -5.84 11.13
N GLY A 291 12.00 -5.46 11.63
CA GLY A 291 11.84 -4.99 12.99
C GLY A 291 12.32 -6.06 13.99
N PRO A 292 12.68 -5.69 15.23
CA PRO A 292 13.18 -6.63 16.24
C PRO A 292 12.20 -7.75 16.62
N GLU A 293 10.97 -7.73 16.11
CA GLU A 293 9.98 -8.82 16.26
C GLU A 293 10.13 -9.94 15.22
N GLN A 294 11.00 -9.77 14.20
CA GLN A 294 11.22 -10.73 13.11
C GLN A 294 12.67 -11.27 13.06
N ALA A 295 13.43 -11.15 14.16
CA ALA A 295 14.80 -11.66 14.31
C ALA A 295 14.89 -12.79 15.35
#